data_AF-A0A7J7C0D9-F1
#
_entry.id   AF-A0A7J7C0D9-F1
#
_cell.length_a   1.000
_cell.length_b   1.000
_cell.length_c   1.000
_cell.angle_alpha   90.00
_cell.angle_beta   90.00
_cell.angle_gamma   90.00
#
_symmetry.space_group_name_H-M   'P 1'
#
loop_
_entity.id
_entity.type
_entity.pdbx_description
1 polymer ?
#
loop_
_entity_poly.entity_id
_entity_poly.type
_entity_poly.pdbx_seq_one_letter_code
_entity_poly.pdbx_strand_id
1 'polypeptide(L)'
;MTRVARDFRDTMQRDAVPAVSADVAFASSRFPNYKIGANNQIVDAKDDPKILSMKEVVARETAQLLDQQNRLSVRDLASKFEKGLAAAAKLSEEARLREAASLEKHVLLKKLRDALESLKGRVAGRNKDDVEEAIAMVQALAIQLTERDGELIQEKAEVKKVAIFLKQASEDAKKLVDEERAFARAEIESARAAVQRVEDALQEHEQISRASGKQDVEELMKEVQEARRIKMLHQPSKVMDMEHELRALRAQLAEKSKRSLQLQRELSMSKRGVDSMSQSYELDGSEVLGSCFRIKPSSGNTTELSRCSIQWYRISSEGGKKELISGATKPLYAPEPFDVGRILQVEIISDGQQVTLTTCGPLDPAAGLGSYVEALVRRHDVEFNVVVTQMNGADHPSESIHKFHVGRMRIKLCKGKTTIAKEYYSSSMLLCGVRGGGNAAAQAVFWQAKNGLSFVLAFETERERNAAIMLARRFAFDCNIMLAGPDDRSPLGA
;
A
#
# COMPACT_ATOMS: atom_id res chain seq x y z
N MET A 1 37.66 -6.90 -26.05
CA MET A 1 36.97 -7.89 -25.21
C MET A 1 36.47 -7.17 -23.96
N THR A 2 35.20 -6.77 -23.91
CA THR A 2 34.09 -7.39 -23.14
C THR A 2 34.25 -7.22 -21.62
N ARG A 3 33.66 -6.19 -20.99
CA ARG A 3 32.35 -6.16 -20.27
C ARG A 3 32.09 -7.40 -19.38
N VAL A 4 31.82 -7.18 -18.09
CA VAL A 4 30.55 -7.50 -17.38
C VAL A 4 30.58 -6.91 -15.95
N ALA A 5 29.47 -6.25 -15.60
CA ALA A 5 29.15 -5.69 -14.29
C ALA A 5 28.71 -6.78 -13.30
N ARG A 6 28.88 -6.55 -11.99
CA ARG A 6 28.24 -7.34 -10.93
C ARG A 6 27.46 -6.42 -10.01
N ASP A 7 26.14 -6.51 -10.14
CA ASP A 7 25.14 -5.85 -9.31
C ASP A 7 25.31 -6.25 -7.83
N PHE A 8 25.49 -5.27 -6.95
CA PHE A 8 25.19 -5.45 -5.53
C PHE A 8 23.70 -5.21 -5.31
N ARG A 9 22.93 -6.28 -5.48
CA ARG A 9 21.56 -6.39 -4.97
C ARG A 9 21.66 -6.58 -3.46
N ASP A 10 21.21 -5.58 -2.72
CA ASP A 10 21.07 -5.62 -1.27
C ASP A 10 20.06 -6.72 -0.90
N THR A 11 20.57 -7.89 -0.49
CA THR A 11 19.79 -8.97 0.09
C THR A 11 19.42 -8.56 1.51
N MET A 12 18.33 -7.81 1.65
CA MET A 12 17.57 -7.86 2.89
C MET A 12 17.07 -9.29 3.05
N GLN A 13 17.65 -10.01 4.01
CA GLN A 13 17.03 -11.17 4.62
C GLN A 13 15.63 -10.75 5.04
N ARG A 14 14.63 -11.16 4.26
CA ARG A 14 13.26 -11.24 4.76
C ARG A 14 13.28 -12.36 5.78
N ASP A 15 13.34 -12.00 7.05
CA ASP A 15 12.76 -12.84 8.07
C ASP A 15 11.32 -13.11 7.64
N ALA A 16 11.08 -14.35 7.25
CA ALA A 16 9.78 -14.82 6.85
C ALA A 16 8.90 -14.78 8.11
N VAL A 17 8.19 -13.67 8.27
CA VAL A 17 7.00 -13.64 9.11
C VAL A 17 6.12 -14.81 8.65
N PRO A 18 5.71 -15.73 9.54
CA PRO A 18 4.83 -16.82 9.15
C PRO A 18 3.62 -16.21 8.46
N ALA A 19 3.30 -16.71 7.26
CA ALA A 19 2.08 -16.31 6.59
C ALA A 19 0.91 -16.64 7.53
N VAL A 20 0.34 -15.59 8.12
CA VAL A 20 -0.91 -15.67 8.86
C VAL A 20 -1.94 -16.24 7.89
N SER A 21 -2.72 -17.23 8.35
CA SER A 21 -3.58 -18.04 7.51
C SER A 21 -4.42 -17.18 6.55
N ALA A 22 -4.64 -17.71 5.35
CA ALA A 22 -5.41 -17.06 4.29
C ALA A 22 -6.91 -16.86 4.62
N ASP A 23 -7.31 -17.05 5.88
CA ASP A 23 -8.70 -17.10 6.32
C ASP A 23 -9.13 -15.86 7.12
N VAL A 24 -8.28 -14.84 7.25
CA VAL A 24 -8.66 -13.57 7.87
C VAL A 24 -9.16 -12.59 6.81
N ALA A 25 -10.46 -12.61 6.56
CA ALA A 25 -11.12 -11.60 5.74
C ALA A 25 -11.34 -10.32 6.55
N PHE A 26 -10.52 -9.29 6.30
CA PHE A 26 -10.80 -7.96 6.83
C PHE A 26 -12.04 -7.38 6.12
N ALA A 27 -13.00 -6.87 6.89
CA ALA A 27 -14.24 -6.29 6.36
C ALA A 27 -14.02 -5.10 5.41
N SER A 28 -12.83 -4.50 5.42
CA SER A 28 -12.41 -3.41 4.54
C SER A 28 -10.88 -3.28 4.55
N SER A 29 -10.26 -3.04 3.39
CA SER A 29 -8.84 -2.64 3.28
C SER A 29 -8.61 -1.14 3.53
N ARG A 30 -9.64 -0.44 4.04
CA ARG A 30 -9.62 0.99 4.35
C ARG A 30 -9.89 1.23 5.83
N PHE A 31 -9.19 2.21 6.38
CA PHE A 31 -9.43 2.71 7.74
C PHE A 31 -10.88 3.23 7.88
N PRO A 32 -11.52 3.04 9.06
CA PRO A 32 -12.85 3.58 9.34
C PRO A 32 -12.86 5.11 9.18
N ASN A 33 -13.84 5.63 8.43
CA ASN A 33 -14.05 7.07 8.32
C ASN A 33 -14.85 7.54 9.53
N TYR A 34 -14.17 8.01 10.58
CA TYR A 34 -14.83 8.73 11.67
C TYR A 34 -14.83 10.24 11.38
N LYS A 35 -15.89 10.94 11.81
CA LYS A 35 -15.90 12.40 11.91
C LYS A 35 -15.89 12.78 13.38
N ILE A 36 -14.95 13.64 13.77
CA ILE A 36 -14.87 14.22 15.11
C ILE A 36 -15.82 15.43 15.13
N GLY A 37 -16.84 15.38 15.97
CA GLY A 37 -17.74 16.50 16.24
C GLY A 37 -17.15 17.53 17.21
N ALA A 38 -17.88 18.61 17.47
CA ALA A 38 -17.51 19.55 18.54
C ALA A 38 -17.41 18.80 19.88
N ASN A 39 -16.42 19.15 20.71
CA ASN A 39 -16.04 18.48 21.97
C ASN A 39 -15.42 17.07 21.83
N ASN A 40 -14.71 16.77 20.74
CA ASN A 40 -13.96 15.53 20.54
C ASN A 40 -14.81 14.23 20.62
N GLN A 41 -16.12 14.32 20.41
CA GLN A 41 -16.98 13.13 20.34
C GLN A 41 -16.93 12.53 18.93
N ILE A 42 -16.70 11.21 18.87
CA ILE A 42 -16.73 10.42 17.63
C ILE A 42 -18.20 10.25 17.23
N VAL A 43 -18.58 10.73 16.05
CA VAL A 43 -19.92 10.53 15.49
C VAL A 43 -19.82 9.46 14.42
N ASP A 44 -20.35 8.28 14.71
CA ASP A 44 -20.43 7.19 13.73
C ASP A 44 -21.40 7.57 12.60
N ALA A 45 -20.89 7.56 11.37
CA ALA A 45 -21.71 7.74 10.18
C ALA A 45 -22.54 6.47 9.97
N LYS A 46 -23.87 6.62 9.94
CA LYS A 46 -24.83 5.53 9.68
C LYS A 46 -24.42 4.68 8.48
N ASP A 47 -24.37 3.37 8.70
CA ASP A 47 -24.05 2.33 7.74
C ASP A 47 -24.94 2.37 6.48
N ASP A 48 -24.31 2.23 5.31
CA ASP A 48 -24.98 1.94 4.04
C ASP A 48 -24.89 0.41 3.77
N PRO A 49 -25.96 -0.25 3.28
CA PRO A 49 -26.12 -1.69 3.41
C PRO A 49 -25.55 -2.45 2.21
N LYS A 50 -24.49 -3.24 2.44
CA LYS A 50 -24.14 -4.43 1.62
C LYS A 50 -23.05 -5.31 2.26
N ILE A 51 -23.05 -5.45 3.57
CA ILE A 51 -22.15 -6.38 4.27
C ILE A 51 -22.98 -7.60 4.64
N LEU A 52 -22.69 -8.75 4.02
CA LEU A 52 -23.30 -10.03 4.41
C LEU A 52 -22.90 -10.32 5.86
N SER A 53 -23.89 -10.57 6.72
CA SER A 53 -23.63 -10.80 8.13
C SER A 53 -22.88 -12.13 8.32
N MET A 54 -22.07 -12.27 9.37
CA MET A 54 -21.37 -13.53 9.70
C MET A 54 -22.36 -14.71 9.78
N LYS A 55 -23.59 -14.44 10.22
CA LYS A 55 -24.69 -15.41 10.25
C LYS A 55 -25.07 -15.93 8.86
N GLU A 56 -25.02 -15.08 7.83
CA GLU A 56 -25.29 -15.47 6.45
C GLU A 56 -24.14 -16.24 5.81
N VAL A 57 -22.88 -15.92 6.17
CA VAL A 57 -21.70 -16.68 5.74
C VAL A 57 -21.75 -18.09 6.31
N VAL A 58 -21.95 -18.21 7.62
CA VAL A 58 -22.10 -19.51 8.30
C VAL A 58 -23.28 -20.30 7.72
N ALA A 59 -24.41 -19.66 7.44
CA ALA A 59 -25.56 -20.33 6.83
C ALA A 59 -25.26 -20.86 5.42
N ARG A 60 -24.50 -20.12 4.59
CA ARG A 60 -24.11 -20.55 3.25
C ARG A 60 -23.11 -21.70 3.27
N GLU A 61 -22.11 -21.65 4.14
CA GLU A 61 -21.14 -22.74 4.30
C GLU A 61 -21.81 -24.00 4.87
N THR A 62 -22.70 -23.85 5.86
CA THR A 62 -23.49 -24.96 6.40
C THR A 62 -24.34 -25.61 5.31
N ALA A 63 -24.96 -24.81 4.43
CA ALA A 63 -25.74 -25.32 3.31
C ALA A 63 -24.87 -26.05 2.26
N GLN A 64 -23.65 -25.56 1.97
CA GLN A 64 -22.72 -26.24 1.06
C GLN A 64 -22.21 -27.57 1.62
N LEU A 65 -21.92 -27.65 2.93
CA LEU A 65 -21.53 -28.90 3.58
C LEU A 65 -22.66 -29.93 3.55
N LEU A 66 -23.90 -29.50 3.75
CA LEU A 66 -25.09 -30.36 3.67
C LEU A 66 -25.32 -30.89 2.24
N ASP A 67 -25.07 -30.07 1.22
CA ASP A 67 -25.17 -30.49 -0.18
C ASP A 67 -24.05 -31.48 -0.57
N GLN A 68 -22.83 -31.27 -0.10
CA GLN A 68 -21.72 -32.23 -0.27
C GLN A 68 -21.99 -33.57 0.42
N GLN A 69 -22.62 -33.56 1.61
CA GLN A 69 -23.03 -34.76 2.33
C GLN A 69 -24.02 -35.62 1.51
N ASN A 70 -24.92 -34.98 0.75
CA ASN A 70 -25.90 -35.68 -0.08
C ASN A 70 -25.29 -36.30 -1.36
N ARG A 71 -24.24 -35.69 -1.93
CA ARG A 71 -23.55 -36.23 -3.14
C ARG A 71 -22.67 -37.45 -2.86
N LEU A 72 -22.33 -37.71 -1.60
CA LEU A 72 -21.46 -38.80 -1.16
C LEU A 72 -22.16 -39.80 -0.24
N SER A 73 -23.50 -39.88 -0.25
CA SER A 73 -24.28 -40.72 0.67
C SER A 73 -23.85 -42.20 0.65
N VAL A 74 -22.89 -42.53 1.52
CA VAL A 74 -22.42 -43.88 1.84
C VAL A 74 -23.60 -44.74 2.31
N ARG A 75 -24.64 -44.11 2.85
CA ARG A 75 -25.90 -44.74 3.26
C ARG A 75 -26.64 -45.36 2.07
N ASP A 76 -26.68 -44.70 0.92
CA ASP A 76 -27.34 -45.24 -0.28
C ASP A 76 -26.54 -46.36 -0.91
N LEU A 77 -25.20 -46.27 -0.84
CA LEU A 77 -24.32 -47.34 -1.31
C LEU A 77 -24.41 -48.58 -0.40
N ALA A 78 -24.46 -48.40 0.92
CA ALA A 78 -24.67 -49.46 1.89
C ALA A 78 -26.03 -50.13 1.72
N SER A 79 -27.11 -49.35 1.52
CA SER A 79 -28.45 -49.88 1.24
C SER A 79 -28.48 -50.74 -0.03
N LYS A 80 -27.80 -50.30 -1.10
CA LYS A 80 -27.69 -51.08 -2.35
C LYS A 80 -26.89 -52.35 -2.16
N PHE A 81 -25.81 -52.30 -1.37
CA PHE A 81 -24.98 -53.47 -1.08
C PHE A 81 -25.73 -54.51 -0.23
N GLU A 82 -26.45 -54.10 0.82
CA GLU A 82 -27.28 -54.98 1.64
C GLU A 82 -28.40 -55.65 0.82
N LYS A 83 -29.04 -54.90 -0.08
CA LYS A 83 -30.01 -55.45 -1.04
C LYS A 83 -29.37 -56.47 -1.99
N GLY A 84 -28.15 -56.20 -2.46
CA GLY A 84 -27.36 -57.12 -3.28
C GLY A 84 -27.01 -58.42 -2.54
N LEU A 85 -26.60 -58.32 -1.27
CA LEU A 85 -26.30 -59.47 -0.42
C LEU A 85 -27.56 -60.32 -0.17
N ALA A 86 -28.70 -59.69 0.11
CA ALA A 86 -29.98 -60.37 0.28
C ALA A 86 -30.46 -61.06 -1.01
N ALA A 87 -30.21 -60.46 -2.18
CA ALA A 87 -30.50 -61.07 -3.47
C ALA A 87 -29.59 -62.30 -3.74
N ALA A 88 -28.31 -62.22 -3.40
CA ALA A 88 -27.37 -63.33 -3.53
C ALA A 88 -27.75 -64.54 -2.64
N ALA A 89 -28.24 -64.28 -1.42
CA ALA A 89 -28.73 -65.33 -0.53
C ALA A 89 -29.94 -66.09 -1.14
N LYS A 90 -30.84 -65.39 -1.84
CA LYS A 90 -31.98 -66.02 -2.54
C LYS A 90 -31.53 -66.91 -3.71
N LEU A 91 -30.51 -66.49 -4.47
CA LEU A 91 -29.95 -67.28 -5.57
C LEU A 91 -29.26 -68.57 -5.07
N SER A 92 -28.68 -68.54 -3.87
CA SER A 92 -28.09 -69.73 -3.23
C SER A 92 -29.15 -70.80 -2.87
N GLU A 93 -30.32 -70.39 -2.39
CA GLU A 93 -31.43 -71.32 -2.11
C GLU A 93 -32.01 -71.91 -3.41
N GLU A 94 -32.11 -71.10 -4.47
CA GLU A 94 -32.53 -71.58 -5.79
C GLU A 94 -31.55 -72.59 -6.39
N ALA A 95 -30.24 -72.39 -6.20
CA ALA A 95 -29.20 -73.34 -6.61
C ALA A 95 -29.30 -74.68 -5.86
N ARG A 96 -29.64 -74.66 -4.56
CA ARG A 96 -29.86 -75.87 -3.76
C ARG A 96 -31.07 -76.69 -4.25
N LEU A 97 -32.13 -76.02 -4.70
CA LEU A 97 -33.29 -76.69 -5.30
C LEU A 97 -32.94 -77.36 -6.64
N ARG A 98 -32.08 -76.74 -7.46
CA ARG A 98 -31.61 -77.33 -8.73
C ARG A 98 -30.73 -78.57 -8.54
N GLU A 99 -29.90 -78.59 -7.49
CA GLU A 99 -29.07 -79.74 -7.11
C GLU A 99 -29.92 -80.96 -6.72
N ALA A 100 -30.98 -80.75 -5.94
CA ALA A 100 -31.95 -81.79 -5.61
C ALA A 100 -32.64 -82.37 -6.86
N ALA A 101 -33.03 -81.49 -7.81
CA ALA A 101 -33.62 -81.91 -9.07
C ALA A 101 -32.62 -82.66 -10.00
N SER A 102 -31.31 -82.40 -9.90
CA SER A 102 -30.29 -83.13 -10.68
C SER A 102 -30.14 -84.58 -10.20
N LEU A 103 -30.16 -84.80 -8.88
CA LEU A 103 -30.13 -86.15 -8.29
C LEU A 103 -31.33 -87.01 -8.74
N GLU A 104 -32.51 -86.42 -8.88
CA GLU A 104 -33.69 -87.12 -9.41
C GLU A 104 -33.53 -87.51 -10.89
N LYS A 105 -32.86 -86.68 -11.71
CA LYS A 105 -32.56 -87.00 -13.11
C LYS A 105 -31.64 -88.20 -13.25
N HIS A 106 -30.63 -88.33 -12.39
CA HIS A 106 -29.75 -89.51 -12.35
C HIS A 106 -30.52 -90.79 -12.02
N VAL A 107 -31.45 -90.71 -11.06
CA VAL A 107 -32.32 -91.85 -10.70
C VAL A 107 -33.22 -92.24 -11.87
N LEU A 108 -33.77 -91.27 -12.59
CA LEU A 108 -34.64 -91.51 -13.74
C LEU A 108 -33.87 -92.13 -14.92
N LEU A 109 -32.69 -91.61 -15.27
CA LEU A 109 -31.83 -92.16 -16.32
C LEU A 109 -31.39 -93.58 -15.99
N LYS A 110 -31.07 -93.86 -14.72
CA LYS A 110 -30.75 -95.23 -14.26
C LYS A 110 -31.94 -96.17 -14.46
N LYS A 111 -33.14 -95.79 -14.01
CA LYS A 111 -34.35 -96.61 -14.18
C LYS A 111 -34.68 -96.84 -15.66
N LEU A 112 -34.51 -95.81 -16.50
CA LEU A 112 -34.73 -95.91 -17.95
C LEU A 112 -33.76 -96.91 -18.58
N ARG A 113 -32.47 -96.82 -18.24
CA ARG A 113 -31.46 -97.77 -18.70
C ARG A 113 -31.79 -99.20 -18.26
N ASP A 114 -32.12 -99.40 -16.98
CA ASP A 114 -32.42 -100.72 -16.44
C ASP A 114 -33.69 -101.33 -17.10
N ALA A 115 -34.69 -100.50 -17.44
CA ALA A 115 -35.87 -100.91 -18.20
C ALA A 115 -35.55 -101.27 -19.66
N LEU A 116 -34.69 -100.50 -20.33
CA LEU A 116 -34.22 -100.80 -21.68
C LEU A 116 -33.39 -102.09 -21.73
N GLU A 117 -32.55 -102.36 -20.72
CA GLU A 117 -31.79 -103.61 -20.63
C GLU A 117 -32.70 -104.82 -20.43
N SER A 118 -33.76 -104.68 -19.61
CA SER A 118 -34.80 -105.70 -19.47
C SER A 118 -35.60 -105.93 -20.76
N LEU A 119 -35.82 -104.89 -21.56
CA LEU A 119 -36.49 -104.98 -22.86
C LEU A 119 -35.60 -105.67 -23.90
N LYS A 120 -34.31 -105.34 -23.93
CA LYS A 120 -33.30 -105.94 -24.82
C LYS A 120 -33.25 -107.46 -24.70
N GLY A 121 -33.37 -108.01 -23.49
CA GLY A 121 -33.43 -109.46 -23.25
C GLY A 121 -34.70 -110.15 -23.77
N ARG A 122 -35.72 -109.39 -24.20
CA ARG A 122 -37.02 -109.89 -24.66
C ARG A 122 -37.31 -109.64 -26.15
N VAL A 123 -36.46 -108.90 -26.86
CA VAL A 123 -36.62 -108.55 -28.29
C VAL A 123 -35.51 -109.17 -29.16
N ALA A 124 -35.75 -109.34 -30.46
CA ALA A 124 -34.81 -109.94 -31.41
C ALA A 124 -34.81 -109.20 -32.77
N GLY A 125 -33.74 -109.39 -33.55
CA GLY A 125 -33.57 -108.75 -34.86
C GLY A 125 -33.44 -107.22 -34.77
N ARG A 126 -34.00 -106.49 -35.73
CA ARG A 126 -33.90 -105.02 -35.82
C ARG A 126 -34.37 -104.28 -34.58
N ASN A 127 -35.43 -104.77 -33.92
CA ASN A 127 -35.93 -104.17 -32.68
C ASN A 127 -34.92 -104.26 -31.52
N LYS A 128 -34.02 -105.25 -31.55
CA LYS A 128 -32.94 -105.38 -30.58
C LYS A 128 -31.85 -104.33 -30.83
N ASP A 129 -31.50 -104.11 -32.10
CA ASP A 129 -30.52 -103.10 -32.51
C ASP A 129 -30.99 -101.68 -32.10
N ASP A 130 -32.28 -101.36 -32.32
CA ASP A 130 -32.86 -100.07 -31.92
C ASP A 130 -32.84 -99.87 -30.39
N VAL A 131 -33.07 -100.94 -29.60
CA VAL A 131 -32.97 -100.90 -28.13
C VAL A 131 -31.52 -100.74 -27.68
N GLU A 132 -30.56 -101.37 -28.36
CA GLU A 132 -29.12 -101.20 -28.09
C GLU A 132 -28.66 -99.76 -28.37
N GLU A 133 -29.13 -99.14 -29.46
CA GLU A 133 -28.86 -97.72 -29.75
C GLU A 133 -29.49 -96.79 -28.69
N ALA A 134 -30.72 -97.07 -28.26
CA ALA A 134 -31.38 -96.32 -27.19
C ALA A 134 -30.60 -96.43 -25.85
N ILE A 135 -30.07 -97.61 -25.51
CA ILE A 135 -29.21 -97.78 -24.33
C ILE A 135 -27.93 -96.95 -24.47
N ALA A 136 -27.28 -96.94 -25.64
CA ALA A 136 -26.09 -96.14 -25.90
C ALA A 136 -26.36 -94.63 -25.74
N MET A 137 -27.49 -94.14 -26.26
CA MET A 137 -27.89 -92.73 -26.08
C MET A 137 -28.14 -92.39 -24.61
N VAL A 138 -28.82 -93.25 -23.85
CA VAL A 138 -29.05 -93.03 -22.41
C VAL A 138 -27.73 -93.05 -21.63
N GLN A 139 -26.77 -93.91 -22.00
CA GLN A 139 -25.43 -93.92 -21.41
C GLN A 139 -24.66 -92.63 -21.72
N ALA A 140 -24.69 -92.14 -22.96
CA ALA A 140 -24.06 -90.89 -23.33
C ALA A 140 -24.64 -89.69 -22.57
N LEU A 141 -25.97 -89.63 -22.43
CA LEU A 141 -26.65 -88.60 -21.64
C LEU A 141 -26.30 -88.67 -20.15
N ALA A 142 -26.14 -89.87 -19.58
CA ALA A 142 -25.72 -90.03 -18.19
C ALA A 142 -24.29 -89.54 -17.95
N ILE A 143 -23.37 -89.79 -18.90
CA ILE A 143 -21.98 -89.28 -18.84
C ILE A 143 -21.98 -87.75 -18.89
N GLN A 144 -22.67 -87.16 -19.88
CA GLN A 144 -22.76 -85.70 -20.02
C GLN A 144 -23.39 -85.02 -18.79
N LEU A 145 -24.44 -85.62 -18.21
CA LEU A 145 -25.06 -85.09 -17.00
C LEU A 145 -24.08 -85.11 -15.81
N THR A 146 -23.27 -86.16 -15.69
CA THR A 146 -22.25 -86.29 -14.63
C THR A 146 -21.13 -85.27 -14.81
N GLU A 147 -20.66 -85.03 -16.04
CA GLU A 147 -19.66 -84.00 -16.34
C GLU A 147 -20.19 -82.60 -15.99
N ARG A 148 -21.42 -82.27 -16.41
CA ARG A 148 -22.03 -80.96 -16.08
C ARG A 148 -22.25 -80.77 -14.58
N ASP A 149 -22.63 -81.82 -13.85
CA ASP A 149 -22.75 -81.75 -12.39
C ASP A 149 -21.37 -81.53 -11.73
N GLY A 150 -20.30 -82.12 -12.28
CA GLY A 150 -18.92 -81.88 -11.84
C GLY A 150 -18.48 -80.42 -12.00
N GLU A 151 -18.73 -79.83 -13.17
CA GLU A 151 -18.49 -78.41 -13.44
C GLU A 151 -19.30 -77.51 -12.49
N LEU A 152 -20.58 -77.82 -12.29
CA LEU A 152 -21.46 -77.07 -11.38
C LEU A 152 -20.97 -77.11 -9.93
N ILE A 153 -20.48 -78.26 -9.46
CA ILE A 153 -19.91 -78.41 -8.11
C ILE A 153 -18.64 -77.57 -7.97
N GLN A 154 -17.78 -77.54 -8.99
CA GLN A 154 -16.57 -76.73 -8.99
C GLN A 154 -16.90 -75.23 -8.99
N GLU A 155 -17.80 -74.77 -9.87
CA GLU A 155 -18.25 -73.38 -9.92
C GLU A 155 -18.87 -72.95 -8.58
N LYS A 156 -19.70 -73.81 -7.97
CA LYS A 156 -20.27 -73.57 -6.64
C LYS A 156 -19.19 -73.42 -5.56
N ALA A 157 -18.12 -74.21 -5.61
CA ALA A 157 -17.01 -74.09 -4.66
C ALA A 157 -16.25 -72.77 -4.84
N GLU A 158 -16.02 -72.32 -6.08
CA GLU A 158 -15.41 -71.03 -6.39
C GLU A 158 -16.29 -69.85 -5.97
N VAL A 159 -17.59 -69.89 -6.27
CA VAL A 159 -18.58 -68.88 -5.82
C VAL A 159 -18.62 -68.80 -4.30
N LYS A 160 -18.58 -69.93 -3.60
CA LYS A 160 -18.54 -69.95 -2.13
C LYS A 160 -17.26 -69.30 -1.60
N LYS A 161 -16.12 -69.52 -2.24
CA LYS A 161 -14.85 -68.88 -1.89
C LYS A 161 -14.92 -67.36 -2.08
N VAL A 162 -15.45 -66.90 -3.22
CA VAL A 162 -15.65 -65.47 -3.50
C VAL A 162 -16.62 -64.83 -2.51
N ALA A 163 -17.71 -65.51 -2.15
CA ALA A 163 -18.67 -65.01 -1.17
C ALA A 163 -18.04 -64.81 0.23
N ILE A 164 -17.16 -65.72 0.65
CA ILE A 164 -16.41 -65.57 1.92
C ILE A 164 -15.49 -64.35 1.86
N PHE A 165 -14.75 -64.16 0.77
CA PHE A 165 -13.89 -62.99 0.61
C PHE A 165 -14.67 -61.67 0.58
N LEU A 166 -15.81 -61.63 -0.13
CA LEU A 166 -16.67 -60.45 -0.15
C LEU A 166 -17.25 -60.14 1.23
N LYS A 167 -17.64 -61.16 1.98
CA LYS A 167 -18.11 -61.00 3.36
C LYS A 167 -17.00 -60.40 4.24
N GLN A 168 -15.80 -60.99 4.21
CA GLN A 168 -14.65 -60.49 4.97
C GLN A 168 -14.32 -59.04 4.60
N ALA A 169 -14.21 -58.73 3.31
CA ALA A 169 -13.94 -57.38 2.84
C ALA A 169 -15.02 -56.37 3.27
N SER A 170 -16.29 -56.79 3.32
CA SER A 170 -17.39 -55.94 3.80
C SER A 170 -17.34 -55.68 5.30
N GLU A 171 -16.95 -56.68 6.09
CA GLU A 171 -16.77 -56.55 7.54
C GLU A 171 -15.56 -55.67 7.86
N ASP A 172 -14.46 -55.83 7.14
CA ASP A 172 -13.25 -55.01 7.29
C ASP A 172 -13.52 -53.55 6.90
N ALA A 173 -14.23 -53.30 5.79
CA ALA A 173 -14.63 -51.95 5.39
C ALA A 173 -15.55 -51.30 6.42
N LYS A 174 -16.49 -52.06 7.00
CA LYS A 174 -17.38 -51.57 8.07
C LYS A 174 -16.58 -51.18 9.31
N LYS A 175 -15.65 -52.03 9.73
CA LYS A 175 -14.77 -51.77 10.87
C LYS A 175 -13.96 -50.49 10.68
N LEU A 176 -13.33 -50.32 9.51
CA LEU A 176 -12.54 -49.13 9.19
C LEU A 176 -13.40 -47.86 9.25
N VAL A 177 -14.61 -47.89 8.68
CA VAL A 177 -15.53 -46.75 8.73
C VAL A 177 -15.94 -46.41 10.17
N ASP A 178 -16.17 -47.41 11.01
CA ASP A 178 -16.55 -47.18 12.41
C ASP A 178 -15.36 -46.66 13.25
N GLU A 179 -14.13 -47.10 12.98
CA GLU A 179 -12.89 -46.58 13.57
C GLU A 179 -12.65 -45.10 13.20
N GLU A 180 -12.73 -44.76 11.91
CA GLU A 180 -12.58 -43.38 11.43
C GLU A 180 -13.67 -42.46 12.01
N ARG A 181 -14.91 -42.96 12.13
CA ARG A 181 -16.00 -42.22 12.79
C ARG A 181 -15.72 -42.00 14.27
N ALA A 182 -15.16 -42.98 14.97
CA ALA A 182 -14.80 -42.83 16.37
C ALA A 182 -13.66 -41.80 16.54
N PHE A 183 -12.66 -41.84 15.67
CA PHE A 183 -11.56 -40.87 15.65
C PHE A 183 -12.08 -39.44 15.41
N ALA A 184 -12.91 -39.26 14.37
CA ALA A 184 -13.50 -37.95 14.07
C ALA A 184 -14.35 -37.41 15.23
N ARG A 185 -15.11 -38.27 15.94
CA ARG A 185 -15.87 -37.86 17.13
C ARG A 185 -14.95 -37.40 18.27
N ALA A 186 -13.87 -38.14 18.54
CA ALA A 186 -12.91 -37.79 19.57
C ALA A 186 -12.19 -36.46 19.25
N GLU A 187 -11.85 -36.22 17.98
CA GLU A 187 -11.22 -34.98 17.53
C GLU A 187 -12.18 -33.78 17.68
N ILE A 188 -13.46 -33.95 17.30
CA ILE A 188 -14.50 -32.93 17.50
C ILE A 188 -14.70 -32.62 18.98
N GLU A 189 -14.75 -33.63 19.85
CA GLU A 189 -14.90 -33.42 21.30
C GLU A 189 -13.67 -32.70 21.89
N SER A 190 -12.46 -33.06 21.46
CA SER A 190 -11.22 -32.38 21.84
C SER A 190 -11.22 -30.91 21.42
N ALA A 191 -11.63 -30.62 20.19
CA ALA A 191 -11.76 -29.25 19.67
C ALA A 191 -12.80 -28.45 20.47
N ARG A 192 -13.96 -29.03 20.77
CA ARG A 192 -14.99 -28.40 21.61
C ARG A 192 -14.47 -28.10 23.02
N ALA A 193 -13.74 -29.04 23.63
CA ALA A 193 -13.14 -28.82 24.95
C ALA A 193 -12.09 -27.70 24.92
N ALA A 194 -11.33 -27.56 23.82
CA ALA A 194 -10.39 -26.45 23.65
C ALA A 194 -11.10 -25.09 23.51
N VAL A 195 -12.19 -25.04 22.73
CA VAL A 195 -13.03 -23.84 22.60
C VAL A 195 -13.60 -23.42 23.95
N GLN A 196 -14.17 -24.37 24.71
CA GLN A 196 -14.71 -24.07 26.04
C GLN A 196 -13.65 -23.47 26.98
N ARG A 197 -12.42 -24.02 27.00
CA ARG A 197 -11.33 -23.45 27.81
C ARG A 197 -10.98 -22.02 27.43
N VAL A 198 -11.02 -21.69 26.13
CA VAL A 198 -10.76 -20.33 25.65
C VAL A 198 -11.89 -19.39 26.03
N GLU A 199 -13.15 -19.84 25.91
CA GLU A 199 -14.31 -19.07 26.34
C GLU A 199 -14.27 -18.78 27.85
N ASP A 200 -13.98 -19.79 28.67
CA ASP A 200 -13.85 -19.64 30.12
C ASP A 200 -12.72 -18.65 30.48
N ALA A 201 -11.54 -18.79 29.85
CA ALA A 201 -10.41 -17.88 30.05
C ALA A 201 -10.72 -16.43 29.63
N LEU A 202 -11.47 -16.24 28.53
CA LEU A 202 -11.94 -14.93 28.10
C LEU A 202 -12.92 -14.32 29.10
N GLN A 203 -13.85 -15.12 29.62
CA GLN A 203 -14.82 -14.68 30.61
C GLN A 203 -14.14 -14.32 31.95
N GLU A 204 -13.15 -15.09 32.39
CA GLU A 204 -12.33 -14.76 33.56
C GLU A 204 -11.56 -13.45 33.35
N HIS A 205 -10.90 -13.29 32.19
CA HIS A 205 -10.21 -12.04 31.84
C HIS A 205 -11.17 -10.84 31.83
N GLU A 206 -12.38 -11.00 31.30
CA GLU A 206 -13.40 -9.95 31.29
C GLU A 206 -13.85 -9.59 32.73
N GLN A 207 -14.03 -10.58 33.61
CA GLN A 207 -14.37 -10.33 35.01
C GLN A 207 -13.24 -9.63 35.77
N ILE A 208 -12.00 -10.06 35.59
CA ILE A 208 -10.81 -9.42 36.18
C ILE A 208 -10.70 -7.98 35.67
N SER A 209 -10.90 -7.75 34.37
CA SER A 209 -10.88 -6.41 33.75
C SER A 209 -12.00 -5.51 34.31
N ARG A 210 -13.20 -6.05 34.56
CA ARG A 210 -14.31 -5.29 35.16
C ARG A 210 -14.06 -4.95 36.64
N ALA A 211 -13.38 -5.82 37.39
CA ALA A 211 -13.05 -5.60 38.79
C ALA A 211 -11.86 -4.62 38.97
N SER A 212 -10.82 -4.72 38.15
CA SER A 212 -9.62 -3.86 38.19
C SER A 212 -9.84 -2.51 37.50
N GLY A 213 -10.60 -2.47 36.40
CA GLY A 213 -10.70 -1.30 35.53
C GLY A 213 -11.44 -0.09 36.10
N LYS A 214 -12.26 -0.23 37.14
CA LYS A 214 -12.92 0.94 37.76
C LYS A 214 -12.04 1.65 38.78
N GLN A 215 -11.25 0.90 39.55
CA GLN A 215 -10.47 1.49 40.64
C GLN A 215 -9.19 2.15 40.10
N ASP A 216 -8.53 1.49 39.14
CA ASP A 216 -7.29 1.96 38.54
C ASP A 216 -7.51 3.17 37.61
N VAL A 217 -8.60 3.17 36.83
CA VAL A 217 -8.93 4.30 35.94
C VAL A 217 -9.31 5.56 36.72
N GLU A 218 -10.04 5.43 37.84
CA GLU A 218 -10.45 6.58 38.66
C GLU A 218 -9.23 7.22 39.37
N GLU A 219 -8.29 6.39 39.83
CA GLU A 219 -7.04 6.82 40.46
C GLU A 219 -6.09 7.46 39.42
N LEU A 220 -5.91 6.82 38.26
CA LEU A 220 -5.21 7.39 37.11
C LEU A 220 -5.85 8.71 36.64
N MET A 221 -7.18 8.84 36.65
CA MET A 221 -7.86 10.09 36.29
C MET A 221 -7.52 11.20 37.29
N LYS A 222 -7.46 10.91 38.59
CA LYS A 222 -7.04 11.87 39.62
C LYS A 222 -5.58 12.26 39.46
N GLU A 223 -4.69 11.30 39.24
CA GLU A 223 -3.26 11.56 39.00
C GLU A 223 -3.03 12.38 37.73
N VAL A 224 -3.73 12.06 36.63
CA VAL A 224 -3.66 12.80 35.38
C VAL A 224 -4.21 14.22 35.56
N GLN A 225 -5.26 14.42 36.33
CA GLN A 225 -5.80 15.74 36.64
C GLN A 225 -4.80 16.57 37.46
N GLU A 226 -4.16 15.98 38.48
CA GLU A 226 -3.16 16.67 39.29
C GLU A 226 -1.87 16.96 38.51
N ALA A 227 -1.40 16.01 37.68
CA ALA A 227 -0.28 16.23 36.78
C ALA A 227 -0.58 17.33 35.75
N ARG A 228 -1.81 17.39 35.23
CA ARG A 228 -2.26 18.51 34.38
C ARG A 228 -2.27 19.83 35.12
N ARG A 229 -2.73 19.86 36.38
CA ARG A 229 -2.73 21.06 37.23
C ARG A 229 -1.31 21.56 37.48
N ILE A 230 -0.39 20.68 37.88
CA ILE A 230 1.03 21.00 38.10
C ILE A 230 1.66 21.50 36.79
N LYS A 231 1.42 20.83 35.67
CA LYS A 231 1.91 21.26 34.35
C LYS A 231 1.37 22.64 33.97
N MET A 232 0.08 22.90 34.16
CA MET A 232 -0.54 24.20 33.91
C MET A 232 0.03 25.31 34.81
N LEU A 233 0.42 25.00 36.04
CA LEU A 233 1.03 25.98 36.96
C LEU A 233 2.48 26.31 36.59
N HIS A 234 3.27 25.31 36.18
CA HIS A 234 4.72 25.45 36.00
C HIS A 234 5.15 25.73 34.55
N GLN A 235 4.33 25.36 33.56
CA GLN A 235 4.66 25.56 32.15
C GLN A 235 4.64 27.04 31.73
N PRO A 236 3.68 27.88 32.18
CA PRO A 236 3.74 29.32 31.93
C PRO A 236 4.95 29.98 32.57
N SER A 237 5.33 29.58 33.78
CA SER A 237 6.50 30.14 34.48
C SER A 237 7.81 29.88 33.74
N LYS A 238 8.08 28.62 33.34
CA LYS A 238 9.30 28.27 32.60
C LYS A 238 9.35 28.89 31.21
N VAL A 239 8.22 28.95 30.52
CA VAL A 239 8.15 29.58 29.18
C VAL A 239 8.39 31.09 29.30
N MET A 240 7.78 31.74 30.29
CA MET A 240 8.02 33.15 30.56
C MET A 240 9.49 33.42 30.90
N ASP A 241 10.11 32.65 31.78
CA ASP A 241 11.53 32.80 32.14
C ASP A 241 12.44 32.65 30.91
N MET A 242 12.22 31.60 30.10
CA MET A 242 12.95 31.39 28.84
C MET A 242 12.71 32.51 27.82
N GLU A 243 11.50 33.08 27.76
CA GLU A 243 11.19 34.22 26.90
C GLU A 243 11.89 35.50 27.37
N HIS A 244 11.99 35.72 28.68
CA HIS A 244 12.75 36.83 29.26
C HIS A 244 14.24 36.69 28.94
N GLU A 245 14.81 35.50 29.10
CA GLU A 245 16.19 35.19 28.72
C GLU A 245 16.43 35.39 27.21
N LEU A 246 15.55 34.87 26.35
CA LEU A 246 15.62 35.06 24.90
C LEU A 246 15.53 36.53 24.51
N ARG A 247 14.65 37.31 25.15
CA ARG A 247 14.55 38.76 24.92
C ARG A 247 15.85 39.46 25.32
N ALA A 248 16.45 39.09 26.46
CA ALA A 248 17.74 39.64 26.88
C ALA A 248 18.87 39.28 25.91
N LEU A 249 18.96 38.02 25.47
CA LEU A 249 19.96 37.55 24.50
C LEU A 249 19.80 38.23 23.14
N ARG A 250 18.56 38.41 22.65
CA ARG A 250 18.28 39.14 21.42
C ARG A 250 18.70 40.61 21.51
N ALA A 251 18.44 41.27 22.65
CA ALA A 251 18.88 42.64 22.87
C ALA A 251 20.41 42.74 22.88
N GLN A 252 21.11 41.82 23.55
CA GLN A 252 22.57 41.77 23.53
C GLN A 252 23.14 41.48 22.14
N LEU A 253 22.51 40.58 21.38
CA LEU A 253 22.92 40.27 20.02
C LEU A 253 22.74 41.47 19.09
N ALA A 254 21.62 42.20 19.20
CA ALA A 254 21.37 43.42 18.43
C ALA A 254 22.43 44.50 18.74
N GLU A 255 22.74 44.70 20.02
CA GLU A 255 23.78 45.64 20.48
C GLU A 255 25.17 45.23 19.97
N LYS A 256 25.53 43.95 20.08
CA LYS A 256 26.80 43.43 19.55
C LYS A 256 26.86 43.51 18.03
N SER A 257 25.78 43.23 17.33
CA SER A 257 25.71 43.32 15.87
C SER A 257 25.86 44.77 15.41
N LYS A 258 25.25 45.73 16.10
CA LYS A 258 25.44 47.17 15.87
C LYS A 258 26.90 47.59 16.03
N ARG A 259 27.56 47.14 17.11
CA ARG A 259 28.99 47.39 17.34
C ARG A 259 29.88 46.72 16.30
N SER A 260 29.55 45.48 15.91
CA SER A 260 30.30 44.77 14.88
C SER A 260 30.18 45.47 13.53
N LEU A 261 28.99 45.92 13.14
CA LEU A 261 28.79 46.70 11.92
C LEU A 261 29.54 48.03 11.98
N GLN A 262 29.55 48.70 13.13
CA GLN A 262 30.30 49.93 13.32
C GLN A 262 31.82 49.70 13.17
N LEU A 263 32.37 48.67 13.83
CA LEU A 263 33.77 48.28 13.70
C LEU A 263 34.11 47.85 12.26
N GLN A 264 33.21 47.14 11.59
CA GLN A 264 33.39 46.74 10.20
C GLN A 264 33.37 47.96 9.28
N ARG A 265 32.53 48.98 9.53
CA ARG A 265 32.59 50.27 8.83
C ARG A 265 33.90 51.00 9.09
N GLU A 266 34.33 51.12 10.34
CA GLU A 266 35.59 51.76 10.71
C GLU A 266 36.79 51.06 10.05
N LEU A 267 36.81 49.73 10.04
CA LEU A 267 37.81 48.92 9.34
C LEU A 267 37.72 49.10 7.81
N SER A 268 36.53 49.25 7.26
CA SER A 268 36.32 49.50 5.82
C SER A 268 36.71 50.92 5.40
N MET A 269 36.58 51.89 6.30
CA MET A 269 37.09 53.25 6.11
C MET A 269 38.61 53.32 6.29
N SER A 270 39.18 52.53 7.21
CA SER A 270 40.62 52.45 7.43
C SER A 270 41.36 51.68 6.32
N LYS A 271 40.74 50.65 5.73
CA LYS A 271 41.32 49.89 4.61
C LYS A 271 41.19 50.58 3.26
N ARG A 272 40.21 51.49 3.09
CA ARG A 272 40.13 52.36 1.92
C ARG A 272 41.00 53.58 2.16
N GLY A 273 42.27 53.46 1.79
CA GLY A 273 43.08 54.63 1.45
C GLY A 273 42.30 55.54 0.50
N VAL A 274 42.51 56.85 0.67
CA VAL A 274 41.85 57.98 0.00
C VAL A 274 41.58 57.71 -1.49
N ASP A 275 40.40 57.19 -1.82
CA ASP A 275 39.80 57.25 -3.15
C ASP A 275 38.39 57.82 -3.00
N SER A 276 38.33 59.15 -2.99
CA SER A 276 37.16 59.97 -2.65
C SER A 276 36.12 60.07 -3.78
N MET A 277 35.94 59.03 -4.60
CA MET A 277 35.04 59.09 -5.76
C MET A 277 33.92 58.01 -5.79
N SER A 278 33.88 57.07 -4.85
CA SER A 278 33.09 55.83 -5.02
C SER A 278 31.83 55.65 -4.15
N GLN A 279 31.36 56.64 -3.39
CA GLN A 279 30.28 56.41 -2.40
C GLN A 279 29.02 57.24 -2.65
N SER A 280 28.41 57.03 -3.82
CA SER A 280 27.09 57.60 -4.12
C SER A 280 25.93 56.74 -3.61
N TYR A 281 26.14 55.41 -3.54
CA TYR A 281 25.13 54.43 -3.17
C TYR A 281 25.75 53.31 -2.31
N GLU A 282 24.94 52.70 -1.45
CA GLU A 282 25.27 51.57 -0.59
C GLU A 282 24.26 50.43 -0.81
N LEU A 283 24.73 49.18 -0.72
CA LEU A 283 23.90 47.99 -0.78
C LEU A 283 23.57 47.53 0.65
N ASP A 284 22.31 47.64 1.05
CA ASP A 284 21.83 47.22 2.36
C ASP A 284 21.05 45.91 2.27
N GLY A 285 21.36 44.94 3.11
CA GLY A 285 20.70 43.64 3.15
C GLY A 285 21.58 42.56 3.75
N SER A 286 20.96 41.51 4.28
CA SER A 286 21.68 40.33 4.77
C SER A 286 22.02 39.41 3.59
N GLU A 287 23.24 38.89 3.55
CA GLU A 287 23.74 38.00 2.49
C GLU A 287 23.26 36.55 2.64
N VAL A 288 21.96 36.35 2.90
CA VAL A 288 21.34 35.04 3.16
C VAL A 288 20.09 34.89 2.31
N LEU A 289 19.82 33.68 1.78
CA LEU A 289 18.57 33.38 1.09
C LEU A 289 17.34 33.62 1.99
N GLY A 290 16.37 34.38 1.48
CA GLY A 290 15.18 34.82 2.23
C GLY A 290 15.27 36.26 2.75
N SER A 291 16.40 36.93 2.57
CA SER A 291 16.53 38.37 2.79
C SER A 291 16.03 39.19 1.58
N CYS A 292 16.22 40.51 1.65
CA CYS A 292 16.08 41.39 0.51
C CYS A 292 17.22 42.43 0.55
N PHE A 293 17.80 42.69 -0.62
CA PHE A 293 18.74 43.78 -0.81
C PHE A 293 18.02 45.05 -1.26
N ARG A 294 18.47 46.18 -0.73
CA ARG A 294 18.01 47.51 -1.07
C ARG A 294 19.19 48.41 -1.35
N ILE A 295 19.17 49.05 -2.51
CA ILE A 295 20.09 50.13 -2.82
C ILE A 295 19.66 51.37 -2.03
N LYS A 296 20.57 51.95 -1.25
CA LYS A 296 20.36 53.20 -0.52
C LYS A 296 21.30 54.27 -1.08
N PRO A 297 20.84 55.52 -1.27
CA PRO A 297 21.75 56.64 -1.51
C PRO A 297 22.62 56.85 -0.26
N SER A 298 23.92 57.10 -0.46
CA SER A 298 24.83 57.45 0.63
C SER A 298 24.50 58.85 1.16
N SER A 299 24.75 59.09 2.45
CA SER A 299 24.41 60.34 3.14
C SER A 299 25.12 61.55 2.50
N GLY A 300 24.44 62.20 1.54
CA GLY A 300 24.96 63.31 0.75
C GLY A 300 24.35 63.43 -0.66
N ASN A 301 23.92 62.33 -1.26
CA ASN A 301 23.28 62.34 -2.58
C ASN A 301 21.76 62.38 -2.49
N THR A 302 21.15 63.38 -3.13
CA THR A 302 19.70 63.58 -3.23
C THR A 302 19.09 62.94 -4.48
N THR A 303 19.88 62.28 -5.32
CA THR A 303 19.40 61.69 -6.57
C THR A 303 18.39 60.58 -6.29
N GLU A 304 17.17 60.81 -6.76
CA GLU A 304 16.06 59.91 -6.57
C GLU A 304 16.28 58.63 -7.39
N LEU A 305 16.25 57.45 -6.74
CA LEU A 305 16.46 56.14 -7.37
C LEU A 305 15.50 55.85 -8.53
N SER A 306 14.39 56.60 -8.61
CA SER A 306 13.41 56.58 -9.71
C SER A 306 14.01 56.95 -11.08
N ARG A 307 15.09 57.75 -11.09
CA ARG A 307 15.76 58.25 -12.30
C ARG A 307 16.96 57.41 -12.71
N CYS A 308 17.35 56.44 -11.90
CA CYS A 308 18.49 55.57 -12.17
C CYS A 308 18.08 54.36 -13.02
N SER A 309 18.93 53.97 -13.96
CA SER A 309 18.83 52.65 -14.60
C SER A 309 19.59 51.65 -13.74
N ILE A 310 18.89 50.62 -13.27
CA ILE A 310 19.44 49.62 -12.35
C ILE A 310 19.39 48.26 -13.03
N GLN A 311 20.44 47.44 -12.87
CA GLN A 311 20.44 46.06 -13.33
C GLN A 311 21.24 45.17 -12.37
N TRP A 312 20.64 44.04 -11.98
CA TRP A 312 21.26 43.04 -11.12
C TRP A 312 21.91 41.89 -11.91
N TYR A 313 22.98 41.35 -11.35
CA TYR A 313 23.77 40.27 -11.91
C TYR A 313 24.19 39.28 -10.83
N ARG A 314 24.40 38.04 -11.26
CA ARG A 314 25.04 36.99 -10.47
C ARG A 314 26.45 36.81 -10.95
N ILE A 315 27.39 36.63 -10.03
CA ILE A 315 28.78 36.34 -10.35
C ILE A 315 29.11 34.96 -9.80
N SER A 316 29.63 34.10 -10.68
CA SER A 316 30.17 32.80 -10.30
C SER A 316 31.39 32.98 -9.39
N SER A 317 31.43 32.26 -8.26
CA SER A 317 32.61 32.15 -7.40
C SER A 317 33.78 31.52 -8.15
N GLU A 318 33.49 30.59 -9.07
CA GLU A 318 34.45 29.93 -9.93
C GLU A 318 34.46 30.61 -11.31
N GLY A 319 35.53 31.35 -11.62
CA GLY A 319 35.77 31.94 -12.94
C GLY A 319 35.21 33.35 -13.18
N GLY A 320 34.54 33.99 -12.20
CA GLY A 320 34.14 35.41 -12.28
C GLY A 320 33.13 35.76 -13.37
N LYS A 321 32.49 34.75 -13.97
CA LYS A 321 31.52 34.93 -15.04
C LYS A 321 30.29 35.68 -14.52
N LYS A 322 30.00 36.83 -15.14
CA LYS A 322 28.85 37.70 -14.86
C LYS A 322 27.62 37.22 -15.64
N GLU A 323 26.55 36.90 -14.94
CA GLU A 323 25.27 36.43 -15.47
C GLU A 323 24.18 37.46 -15.20
N LEU A 324 23.47 37.87 -16.25
CA LEU A 324 22.37 38.84 -16.18
C LEU A 324 21.15 38.21 -15.50
N ILE A 325 20.59 38.86 -14.49
CA ILE A 325 19.29 38.49 -13.92
C ILE A 325 18.21 39.27 -14.69
N SER A 326 17.71 38.68 -15.78
CA SER A 326 16.77 39.35 -16.70
C SER A 326 15.52 39.85 -15.99
N GLY A 327 15.21 41.15 -16.12
CA GLY A 327 14.06 41.79 -15.47
C GLY A 327 14.28 42.23 -14.01
N ALA A 328 15.44 41.96 -13.41
CA ALA A 328 15.82 42.53 -12.11
C ALA A 328 16.40 43.93 -12.29
N THR A 329 15.50 44.90 -12.48
CA THR A 329 15.85 46.31 -12.78
C THR A 329 15.39 47.29 -11.71
N LYS A 330 15.08 46.77 -10.52
CA LYS A 330 14.54 47.57 -9.41
C LYS A 330 15.59 47.79 -8.32
N PRO A 331 15.44 48.86 -7.51
CA PRO A 331 16.35 49.12 -6.39
C PRO A 331 16.25 48.08 -5.27
N LEU A 332 15.20 47.26 -5.27
CA LEU A 332 15.05 46.11 -4.39
C LEU A 332 15.20 44.82 -5.19
N TYR A 333 16.00 43.90 -4.66
CA TYR A 333 16.13 42.54 -5.16
C TYR A 333 16.03 41.54 -4.01
N ALA A 334 15.22 40.50 -4.20
CA ALA A 334 15.08 39.44 -3.22
C ALA A 334 15.73 38.16 -3.76
N PRO A 335 16.82 37.68 -3.14
CA PRO A 335 17.49 36.48 -3.58
C PRO A 335 16.55 35.27 -3.69
N GLU A 336 16.86 34.39 -4.62
CA GLU A 336 16.17 33.13 -4.89
C GLU A 336 17.15 31.95 -4.84
N PRO A 337 16.71 30.69 -4.94
CA PRO A 337 17.59 29.54 -4.70
C PRO A 337 18.84 29.47 -5.59
N PHE A 338 18.80 29.96 -6.83
CA PHE A 338 20.02 30.03 -7.63
C PHE A 338 21.02 31.04 -7.04
N ASP A 339 20.55 32.07 -6.30
CA ASP A 339 21.27 33.08 -5.46
C ASP A 339 22.48 32.51 -4.71
N VAL A 340 22.22 31.35 -4.13
CA VAL A 340 23.05 30.75 -3.11
C VAL A 340 24.44 30.40 -3.66
N GLY A 341 25.48 30.80 -2.93
CA GLY A 341 26.87 30.60 -3.33
C GLY A 341 27.36 31.53 -4.42
N ARG A 342 26.56 32.52 -4.86
CA ARG A 342 26.96 33.53 -5.84
C ARG A 342 27.13 34.90 -5.18
N ILE A 343 28.04 35.70 -5.73
CA ILE A 343 28.14 37.13 -5.39
C ILE A 343 27.10 37.86 -6.24
N LEU A 344 26.34 38.77 -5.62
CA LEU A 344 25.44 39.65 -6.37
C LEU A 344 26.14 40.95 -6.69
N GLN A 345 25.98 41.39 -7.93
CA GLN A 345 26.44 42.70 -8.39
C GLN A 345 25.25 43.49 -8.90
N VAL A 346 25.22 44.78 -8.61
CA VAL A 346 24.26 45.72 -9.20
C VAL A 346 25.01 46.85 -9.88
N GLU A 347 24.57 47.17 -11.08
CA GLU A 347 25.04 48.34 -11.83
C GLU A 347 23.95 49.39 -11.82
N ILE A 348 24.33 50.61 -11.44
CA ILE A 348 23.46 51.77 -11.29
C ILE A 348 24.01 52.84 -12.23
N ILE A 349 23.22 53.23 -13.22
CA ILE A 349 23.56 54.30 -14.15
C ILE A 349 22.70 55.52 -13.81
N SER A 350 23.35 56.63 -13.47
CA SER A 350 22.72 57.91 -13.14
C SER A 350 23.47 59.03 -13.85
N ASP A 351 22.77 59.87 -14.62
CA ASP A 351 23.33 61.03 -15.33
C ASP A 351 24.63 60.73 -16.12
N GLY A 352 24.70 59.54 -16.74
CA GLY A 352 25.86 59.08 -17.53
C GLY A 352 27.02 58.50 -16.73
N GLN A 353 26.96 58.51 -15.40
CA GLN A 353 27.92 57.84 -14.52
C GLN A 353 27.43 56.44 -14.13
N GLN A 354 28.33 55.47 -14.18
CA GLN A 354 28.05 54.09 -13.77
C GLN A 354 28.70 53.81 -12.40
N VAL A 355 27.88 53.36 -11.45
CA VAL A 355 28.32 52.87 -10.15
C VAL A 355 28.03 51.39 -10.06
N THR A 356 29.01 50.62 -9.59
CA THR A 356 28.88 49.18 -9.39
C THR A 356 28.98 48.87 -7.90
N LEU A 357 27.98 48.16 -7.36
CA LEU A 357 28.00 47.65 -5.99
C LEU A 357 27.98 46.13 -6.02
N THR A 358 28.64 45.49 -5.07
CA THR A 358 28.66 44.03 -4.91
C THR A 358 28.36 43.66 -3.47
N THR A 359 27.86 42.44 -3.25
CA THR A 359 27.86 41.83 -1.92
C THR A 359 29.29 41.63 -1.42
N CYS A 360 29.46 41.56 -0.09
CA CYS A 360 30.74 41.34 0.56
C CYS A 360 31.28 39.94 0.29
N GLY A 361 30.40 38.96 0.10
CA GLY A 361 30.74 37.60 -0.31
C GLY A 361 29.60 36.88 -1.04
N PRO A 362 29.77 35.55 -1.25
CA PRO A 362 28.71 34.69 -1.76
C PRO A 362 27.53 34.59 -0.80
N LEU A 363 26.30 34.46 -1.33
CA LEU A 363 25.12 34.34 -0.48
C LEU A 363 25.05 32.99 0.26
N ASP A 364 24.72 33.06 1.54
CA ASP A 364 24.49 31.90 2.39
C ASP A 364 23.14 31.21 2.09
N PRO A 365 23.07 29.87 2.21
CA PRO A 365 21.81 29.16 2.13
C PRO A 365 20.91 29.46 3.34
N ALA A 366 19.60 29.30 3.17
CA ALA A 366 18.67 29.35 4.29
C ALA A 366 18.80 28.07 5.16
N ALA A 367 19.12 28.26 6.45
CA ALA A 367 19.32 27.17 7.39
C ALA A 367 18.11 26.22 7.45
N GLY A 368 18.36 24.91 7.27
CA GLY A 368 17.31 23.88 7.32
C GLY A 368 16.29 23.92 6.17
N LEU A 369 16.50 24.72 5.11
CA LEU A 369 15.63 24.71 3.93
C LEU A 369 15.82 23.42 3.12
N GLY A 370 17.07 22.96 2.95
CA GLY A 370 17.36 21.72 2.22
C GLY A 370 16.66 20.50 2.81
N SER A 371 16.79 20.29 4.13
CA SER A 371 16.11 19.18 4.83
C SER A 371 14.59 19.27 4.75
N TYR A 372 14.03 20.48 4.79
CA TYR A 372 12.60 20.69 4.58
C TYR A 372 12.17 20.29 3.17
N VAL A 373 12.92 20.68 2.13
CA VAL A 373 12.64 20.27 0.74
C VAL A 373 12.75 18.75 0.57
N GLU A 374 13.76 18.09 1.15
CA GLU A 374 13.87 16.63 1.11
C GLU A 374 12.65 15.92 1.74
N ALA A 375 12.11 16.48 2.82
CA ALA A 375 10.88 15.95 3.43
C ALA A 375 9.67 16.12 2.49
N LEU A 376 9.58 17.24 1.77
CA LEU A 376 8.51 17.51 0.81
C LEU A 376 8.56 16.61 -0.44
N VAL A 377 9.76 16.27 -0.93
CA VAL A 377 9.96 15.39 -2.11
C VAL A 377 9.36 14.00 -1.93
N ARG A 378 9.24 13.53 -0.69
CA ARG A 378 8.59 12.24 -0.35
C ARG A 378 7.09 12.25 -0.64
N ARG A 379 6.48 13.42 -0.77
CA ARG A 379 5.05 13.58 -1.12
C ARG A 379 4.91 13.68 -2.64
N HIS A 380 3.84 13.12 -3.20
CA HIS A 380 3.58 13.15 -4.65
C HIS A 380 3.10 14.51 -5.16
N ASP A 381 2.44 15.28 -4.29
CA ASP A 381 1.90 16.62 -4.55
C ASP A 381 1.94 17.41 -3.24
N VAL A 382 2.42 18.65 -3.30
CA VAL A 382 2.54 19.55 -2.15
C VAL A 382 1.79 20.83 -2.43
N GLU A 383 0.98 21.26 -1.46
CA GLU A 383 0.15 22.46 -1.56
C GLU A 383 0.75 23.59 -0.73
N PHE A 384 0.80 24.78 -1.33
CA PHE A 384 1.15 26.03 -0.66
C PHE A 384 -0.01 27.01 -0.75
N ASN A 385 -0.25 27.75 0.34
CA ASN A 385 -1.20 28.86 0.31
C ASN A 385 -0.54 30.05 -0.37
N VAL A 386 -1.21 30.61 -1.37
CA VAL A 386 -0.69 31.78 -2.09
C VAL A 386 -1.79 32.79 -2.37
N VAL A 387 -1.41 34.06 -2.49
CA VAL A 387 -2.26 35.12 -3.05
C VAL A 387 -1.71 35.48 -4.44
N VAL A 388 -2.60 35.58 -5.42
CA VAL A 388 -2.23 36.03 -6.77
C VAL A 388 -2.16 37.55 -6.76
N THR A 389 -0.97 38.12 -6.90
CA THR A 389 -0.80 39.59 -6.92
C THR A 389 -0.76 40.15 -8.32
N GLN A 390 -0.33 39.37 -9.31
CA GLN A 390 -0.38 39.74 -10.73
C GLN A 390 -0.77 38.55 -11.59
N MET A 391 -1.46 38.83 -12.68
CA MET A 391 -1.78 37.87 -13.74
C MET A 391 -1.48 38.51 -15.09
N ASN A 392 -0.65 37.86 -15.91
CA ASN A 392 -0.20 38.35 -17.21
C ASN A 392 0.39 39.77 -17.17
N GLY A 393 1.08 40.11 -16.08
CA GLY A 393 1.70 41.43 -15.86
C GLY A 393 0.74 42.53 -15.41
N ALA A 394 -0.56 42.25 -15.31
CA ALA A 394 -1.53 43.18 -14.72
C ALA A 394 -1.75 42.85 -13.24
N ASP A 395 -1.89 43.89 -12.41
CA ASP A 395 -2.18 43.72 -10.99
C ASP A 395 -3.52 43.02 -10.78
N HIS A 396 -3.54 42.07 -9.85
CA HIS A 396 -4.72 41.32 -9.47
C HIS A 396 -5.19 41.79 -8.10
N PRO A 397 -6.31 42.54 -7.99
CA PRO A 397 -6.72 43.18 -6.74
C PRO A 397 -7.32 42.21 -5.71
N SER A 398 -7.50 40.93 -6.06
CA SER A 398 -8.14 39.96 -5.16
C SER A 398 -7.14 39.39 -4.15
N GLU A 399 -7.42 39.61 -2.87
CA GLU A 399 -6.68 39.00 -1.76
C GLU A 399 -7.15 37.57 -1.42
N SER A 400 -7.83 36.89 -2.36
CA SER A 400 -8.29 35.52 -2.11
C SER A 400 -7.11 34.56 -1.99
N ILE A 401 -7.19 33.66 -1.00
CA ILE A 401 -6.23 32.57 -0.85
C ILE A 401 -6.47 31.51 -1.93
N HIS A 402 -5.39 31.15 -2.61
CA HIS A 402 -5.30 30.11 -3.63
C HIS A 402 -4.41 28.97 -3.12
N LYS A 403 -4.54 27.81 -3.77
CA LYS A 403 -3.67 26.65 -3.55
C LYS A 403 -2.73 26.50 -4.73
N PHE A 404 -1.44 26.66 -4.49
CA PHE A 404 -0.38 26.38 -5.44
C PHE A 404 0.15 24.98 -5.20
N HIS A 405 -0.14 24.07 -6.12
CA HIS A 405 0.28 22.68 -6.09
C HIS A 405 1.55 22.51 -6.89
N VAL A 406 2.56 21.92 -6.24
CA VAL A 406 3.81 21.49 -6.85
C VAL A 406 3.87 19.97 -6.78
N GLY A 407 3.56 19.32 -7.91
CA GLY A 407 3.51 17.87 -8.02
C GLY A 407 4.58 17.34 -8.97
N ARG A 408 4.84 16.03 -8.92
CA ARG A 408 5.97 15.40 -9.64
C ARG A 408 6.04 15.66 -11.14
N MET A 409 4.91 15.91 -11.80
CA MET A 409 4.85 16.09 -13.26
C MET A 409 4.29 17.45 -13.69
N ARG A 410 3.78 18.26 -12.76
CA ARG A 410 2.99 19.44 -13.10
C ARG A 410 2.90 20.43 -11.95
N ILE A 411 2.60 21.68 -12.31
CA ILE A 411 2.19 22.73 -11.39
C ILE A 411 0.71 23.06 -11.64
N LYS A 412 -0.04 23.33 -10.56
CA LYS A 412 -1.45 23.69 -10.63
C LYS A 412 -1.78 24.80 -9.63
N LEU A 413 -2.58 25.78 -10.06
CA LEU A 413 -3.12 26.84 -9.22
C LEU A 413 -4.65 26.69 -9.11
N CYS A 414 -5.19 26.65 -7.90
CA CYS A 414 -6.61 26.50 -7.61
C CYS A 414 -7.16 27.63 -6.75
N LYS A 415 -8.44 28.00 -6.97
CA LYS A 415 -9.25 28.79 -6.03
C LYS A 415 -10.43 27.93 -5.57
N GLY A 416 -10.38 27.46 -4.33
CA GLY A 416 -11.33 26.45 -3.84
C GLY A 416 -11.29 25.18 -4.70
N LYS A 417 -12.44 24.77 -5.25
CA LYS A 417 -12.53 23.58 -6.14
C LYS A 417 -12.17 23.90 -7.60
N THR A 418 -12.07 25.18 -7.97
CA THR A 418 -11.85 25.61 -9.35
C THR A 418 -10.36 25.65 -9.67
N THR A 419 -9.97 25.08 -10.80
CA THR A 419 -8.60 25.14 -11.31
C THR A 419 -8.44 26.40 -12.17
N ILE A 420 -7.54 27.29 -11.79
CA ILE A 420 -7.23 28.51 -12.56
C ILE A 420 -6.23 28.19 -13.67
N ALA A 421 -5.15 27.49 -13.31
CA ALA A 421 -4.13 27.08 -14.26
C ALA A 421 -3.59 25.70 -13.85
N LYS A 422 -3.24 24.89 -14.84
CA LYS A 422 -2.65 23.57 -14.65
C LYS A 422 -1.80 23.27 -15.86
N GLU A 423 -0.50 23.14 -15.67
CA GLU A 423 0.44 22.87 -16.75
C GLU A 423 1.47 21.83 -16.31
N TYR A 424 1.77 20.91 -17.21
CA TYR A 424 2.86 19.94 -17.02
C TYR A 424 4.20 20.64 -17.21
N TYR A 425 5.25 20.13 -16.58
CA TYR A 425 6.60 20.66 -16.79
C TYR A 425 6.94 20.61 -18.29
N SER A 426 7.40 21.74 -18.82
CA SER A 426 7.75 21.91 -20.23
C SER A 426 8.88 22.93 -20.36
N SER A 427 9.58 22.91 -21.49
CA SER A 427 10.67 23.86 -21.77
C SER A 427 10.20 25.31 -21.89
N SER A 428 8.91 25.56 -22.14
CA SER A 428 8.32 26.90 -22.16
C SER A 428 7.86 27.40 -20.78
N MET A 429 7.85 26.54 -19.76
CA MET A 429 7.47 26.93 -18.40
C MET A 429 8.64 27.63 -17.73
N LEU A 430 8.39 28.77 -17.09
CA LEU A 430 9.39 29.51 -16.31
C LEU A 430 8.94 29.62 -14.86
N LEU A 431 9.90 29.53 -13.93
CA LEU A 431 9.65 29.70 -12.51
C LEU A 431 10.90 30.22 -11.78
N CYS A 432 10.74 31.38 -11.14
CA CYS A 432 11.82 32.05 -10.41
C CYS A 432 11.28 32.94 -9.29
N GLY A 433 12.19 33.50 -8.50
CA GLY A 433 11.84 34.60 -7.62
C GLY A 433 11.31 35.81 -8.38
N VAL A 434 10.42 36.60 -7.79
CA VAL A 434 10.01 37.89 -8.40
C VAL A 434 11.20 38.84 -8.50
N ARG A 435 11.35 39.43 -9.68
CA ARG A 435 12.40 40.40 -10.02
C ARG A 435 11.89 41.86 -10.09
N GLY A 436 10.57 42.04 -10.09
CA GLY A 436 9.87 43.31 -10.32
C GLY A 436 9.85 44.31 -9.15
N GLY A 437 10.59 44.04 -8.07
CA GLY A 437 10.69 44.92 -6.89
C GLY A 437 9.42 44.97 -6.03
N GLY A 438 9.57 45.42 -4.78
CA GLY A 438 8.47 45.53 -3.81
C GLY A 438 8.80 44.84 -2.49
N ASN A 439 8.16 45.27 -1.40
CA ASN A 439 8.44 44.74 -0.06
C ASN A 439 8.09 43.24 0.08
N ALA A 440 7.17 42.73 -0.75
CA ALA A 440 6.77 41.33 -0.78
C ALA A 440 7.61 40.45 -1.72
N ALA A 441 8.65 40.99 -2.39
CA ALA A 441 9.41 40.24 -3.40
C ALA A 441 10.09 38.98 -2.85
N ALA A 442 10.51 38.99 -1.58
CA ALA A 442 11.11 37.83 -0.91
C ALA A 442 10.12 36.67 -0.66
N GLN A 443 8.83 37.00 -0.61
CA GLN A 443 7.73 36.04 -0.43
C GLN A 443 7.05 35.69 -1.75
N ALA A 444 7.44 36.30 -2.87
CA ALA A 444 6.77 36.13 -4.15
C ALA A 444 7.59 35.35 -5.19
N VAL A 445 6.87 34.58 -6.01
CA VAL A 445 7.38 33.84 -7.18
C VAL A 445 6.73 34.36 -8.45
N PHE A 446 7.52 34.45 -9.50
CA PHE A 446 7.02 34.56 -10.86
C PHE A 446 6.91 33.16 -11.47
N TRP A 447 5.70 32.79 -11.89
CA TRP A 447 5.44 31.53 -12.59
C TRP A 447 4.79 31.81 -13.94
N GLN A 448 5.50 31.51 -15.02
CA GLN A 448 4.94 31.45 -16.36
C GLN A 448 4.55 30.02 -16.66
N ALA A 449 3.25 29.75 -16.63
CA ALA A 449 2.72 28.41 -16.87
C ALA A 449 2.93 27.99 -18.33
N LYS A 450 2.71 28.93 -19.27
CA LYS A 450 2.97 28.83 -20.70
C LYS A 450 3.06 30.22 -21.31
N ASN A 451 3.41 30.31 -22.58
CA ASN A 451 3.42 31.59 -23.30
C ASN A 451 2.05 32.28 -23.24
N GLY A 452 2.03 33.55 -22.83
CA GLY A 452 0.81 34.33 -22.64
C GLY A 452 0.03 34.03 -21.34
N LEU A 453 0.54 33.15 -20.47
CA LEU A 453 -0.06 32.88 -19.17
C LEU A 453 0.99 32.89 -18.05
N SER A 454 1.03 33.97 -17.28
CA SER A 454 1.95 34.13 -16.15
C SER A 454 1.25 34.68 -14.90
N PHE A 455 1.86 34.39 -13.75
CA PHE A 455 1.35 34.77 -12.45
C PHE A 455 2.50 35.27 -11.56
N VAL A 456 2.18 36.22 -10.69
CA VAL A 456 2.98 36.51 -9.50
C VAL A 456 2.20 36.02 -8.28
N LEU A 457 2.83 35.11 -7.53
CA LEU A 457 2.23 34.41 -6.40
C LEU A 457 2.99 34.76 -5.13
N ALA A 458 2.32 35.38 -4.16
CA ALA A 458 2.86 35.66 -2.84
C ALA A 458 2.53 34.52 -1.88
N PHE A 459 3.54 33.97 -1.22
CA PHE A 459 3.44 32.90 -0.22
C PHE A 459 3.31 33.47 1.19
N GLU A 460 2.94 32.64 2.17
CA GLU A 460 2.86 33.06 3.57
C GLU A 460 4.24 33.42 4.16
N THR A 461 5.30 32.76 3.69
CA THR A 461 6.68 33.00 4.16
C THR A 461 7.71 32.89 3.04
N GLU A 462 8.87 33.51 3.23
CA GLU A 462 10.03 33.40 2.34
C GLU A 462 10.53 31.96 2.28
N ARG A 463 10.38 31.20 3.38
CA ARG A 463 10.78 29.80 3.45
C ARG A 463 9.92 28.92 2.55
N GLU A 464 8.60 29.10 2.57
CA GLU A 464 7.68 28.37 1.69
C GLU A 464 7.91 28.74 0.22
N ARG A 465 8.08 30.04 -0.07
CA ARG A 465 8.43 30.55 -1.40
C ARG A 465 9.64 29.82 -1.97
N ASN A 466 10.74 29.79 -1.22
CA ASN A 466 11.99 29.16 -1.66
C ASN A 466 11.87 27.63 -1.73
N ALA A 467 11.14 27.00 -0.81
CA ALA A 467 10.87 25.56 -0.84
C ALA A 467 10.07 25.17 -2.09
N ALA A 468 9.05 25.94 -2.45
CA ALA A 468 8.25 25.71 -3.66
C ALA A 468 9.08 25.82 -4.93
N ILE A 469 9.97 26.82 -5.04
CA ILE A 469 10.91 26.95 -6.16
C ILE A 469 11.82 25.71 -6.25
N MET A 470 12.50 25.36 -5.16
CA MET A 470 13.43 24.23 -5.15
C MET A 470 12.74 22.90 -5.47
N LEU A 471 11.56 22.67 -4.89
CA LEU A 471 10.76 21.47 -5.13
C LEU A 471 10.30 21.38 -6.59
N ALA A 472 9.79 22.48 -7.15
CA ALA A 472 9.35 22.53 -8.54
C ALA A 472 10.49 22.27 -9.52
N ARG A 473 11.67 22.88 -9.27
CA ARG A 473 12.87 22.64 -10.09
C ARG A 473 13.34 21.20 -10.02
N ARG A 474 13.29 20.57 -8.84
CA ARG A 474 13.65 19.17 -8.69
C ARG A 474 12.71 18.24 -9.43
N PHE A 475 11.40 18.41 -9.29
CA PHE A 475 10.43 17.59 -10.02
C PHE A 475 10.49 17.83 -11.54
N ALA A 476 10.73 19.06 -11.98
CA ALA A 476 10.98 19.35 -13.39
C ALA A 476 12.25 18.64 -13.90
N PHE A 477 13.32 18.65 -13.10
CA PHE A 477 14.57 17.96 -13.43
C PHE A 477 14.36 16.44 -13.56
N ASP A 478 13.58 15.82 -12.66
CA ASP A 478 13.20 14.41 -12.77
C ASP A 478 12.39 14.11 -14.07
N CYS A 479 11.75 15.13 -14.64
CA CYS A 479 11.08 15.08 -15.95
C CYS A 479 12.00 15.46 -17.14
N ASN A 480 13.31 15.61 -16.92
CA ASN A 480 14.29 16.12 -17.90
C ASN A 480 13.99 17.55 -18.40
N ILE A 481 13.36 18.37 -17.58
CA ILE A 481 13.05 19.77 -17.88
C ILE A 481 13.87 20.70 -16.97
N MET A 482 14.57 21.65 -17.59
CA MET A 482 15.28 22.71 -16.86
C MET A 482 14.31 23.86 -16.58
N LEU A 483 13.73 23.88 -15.38
CA LEU A 483 12.82 24.93 -14.95
C LEU A 483 13.61 26.08 -14.30
N ALA A 484 13.59 27.27 -14.91
CA ALA A 484 14.30 28.44 -14.42
C ALA A 484 13.55 29.75 -14.71
N GLY A 485 14.11 30.89 -14.30
CA GLY A 485 13.59 32.20 -14.67
C GLY A 485 13.94 32.58 -16.12
N PRO A 486 13.38 33.70 -16.61
CA PRO A 486 13.74 34.25 -17.91
C PRO A 486 15.26 34.46 -18.03
N ASP A 487 15.84 33.93 -19.12
CA ASP A 487 17.25 34.02 -19.49
C ASP A 487 18.28 33.44 -18.49
N ASP A 488 17.81 32.68 -17.49
CA ASP A 488 18.70 31.99 -16.55
C ASP A 488 19.44 30.84 -17.25
N ARG A 489 20.74 30.72 -16.98
CA ARG A 489 21.58 29.63 -17.48
C ARG A 489 21.65 28.51 -16.44
N SER A 490 21.72 27.27 -16.90
CA SER A 490 21.86 26.11 -16.01
C SER A 490 23.15 26.16 -15.18
N PRO A 491 23.14 25.72 -13.92
CA PRO A 491 24.35 25.35 -13.18
C PRO A 491 25.08 24.10 -13.73
N LEU A 492 24.66 23.53 -14.86
CA LEU A 492 25.30 22.35 -15.46
C LEU A 492 26.46 22.78 -16.35
N GLY A 493 27.67 22.72 -15.81
CA GLY A 493 28.91 22.95 -16.57
C GLY A 493 30.12 23.35 -15.72
N ALA A 494 30.43 22.57 -14.68
CA ALA A 494 31.80 22.32 -14.20
C ALA A 494 31.89 20.85 -13.81
#